data_AF-A0A4W5P6R1-F1
#
_entry.id   AF-A0A4W5P6R1-F1
#
_cell.length_a   1.000
_cell.length_b   1.000
_cell.length_c   1.000
_cell.angle_alpha   90.00
_cell.angle_beta   90.00
_cell.angle_gamma   90.00
#
_symmetry.space_group_name_H-M   'P 1'
#
loop_
_entity.id
_entity.type
_entity.pdbx_description
1 polymer ?
#
loop_
_entity_poly.entity_id
_entity_poly.type
_entity_poly.pdbx_seq_one_letter_code
_entity_poly.pdbx_strand_id
1 'polypeptide(L)'
;MHLKPRNPRKNRLVNESLAAYSYFQIGAIQSFAGFTDYFTAMAQEGWYPLLCVGLRSHWENVHLQDLQDSYGQEWTYAQRLYQQYTCYTVFFISIEICQIADVLIRKTRRLSIFQQGFFRNKVLVSAIVFQLLLGNLLCYCPGTPNIFNFMPIRYCYTLFDLNGCRFIFSVIVLMAFMLVCSCV
;
A
#
# COMPACT_ATOMS: atom_id res chain seq x y z
N MET A 1 14.55 13.64 -34.11
CA MET A 1 14.26 12.18 -34.14
C MET A 1 15.45 11.47 -34.78
N HIS A 2 16.41 10.99 -33.98
CA HIS A 2 17.67 10.41 -34.50
C HIS A 2 17.88 8.94 -34.06
N LEU A 3 16.82 8.27 -33.60
CA LEU A 3 16.90 6.88 -33.12
C LEU A 3 16.57 5.91 -34.26
N LYS A 4 17.35 4.83 -34.37
CA LYS A 4 17.08 3.76 -35.34
C LYS A 4 15.74 3.07 -35.03
N PRO A 5 15.02 2.56 -36.05
CA PRO A 5 13.78 1.82 -35.84
C PRO A 5 13.96 0.62 -34.91
N ARG A 6 12.96 0.39 -34.05
CA ARG A 6 12.96 -0.71 -33.08
C ARG A 6 12.98 -2.07 -33.78
N ASN A 7 13.87 -2.97 -33.36
CA ASN A 7 13.85 -4.36 -33.82
C ASN A 7 12.71 -5.14 -33.11
N PRO A 8 11.71 -5.69 -33.84
CA PRO A 8 10.53 -6.32 -33.25
C PRO A 8 10.81 -7.66 -32.57
N ARG A 9 11.87 -8.38 -32.96
CA ARG A 9 12.21 -9.69 -32.39
C ARG A 9 13.04 -9.57 -31.11
N LYS A 10 13.94 -8.59 -31.05
CA LYS A 10 14.86 -8.39 -29.92
C LYS A 10 14.32 -7.45 -28.85
N ASN A 11 13.69 -6.34 -29.27
CA ASN A 11 13.14 -5.36 -28.34
C ASN A 11 11.65 -5.64 -28.22
N ARG A 12 11.23 -6.49 -27.28
CA ARG A 12 9.82 -6.74 -26.97
C ARG A 12 9.28 -5.61 -26.06
N LEU A 13 7.95 -5.45 -26.01
CA LEU A 13 7.34 -4.35 -25.25
C LEU A 13 7.44 -4.64 -23.74
N VAL A 14 7.23 -5.91 -23.39
CA VAL A 14 7.50 -6.49 -22.09
C VAL A 14 8.70 -7.42 -22.25
N ASN A 15 9.80 -7.06 -21.59
CA ASN A 15 11.00 -7.88 -21.51
C ASN A 15 11.02 -8.59 -20.14
N GLU A 16 11.72 -9.71 -20.05
CA GLU A 16 11.90 -10.44 -18.79
C GLU A 16 12.56 -9.56 -17.71
N SER A 17 13.55 -8.74 -18.07
CA SER A 17 14.17 -7.79 -17.13
C SER A 17 13.18 -6.75 -16.59
N LEU A 18 12.22 -6.33 -17.42
CA LEU A 18 11.17 -5.40 -16.98
C LEU A 18 10.22 -6.10 -16.00
N ALA A 19 9.81 -7.32 -16.31
CA ALA A 19 8.93 -8.11 -15.47
C ALA A 19 9.60 -8.46 -14.12
N ALA A 20 10.87 -8.88 -14.13
CA ALA A 20 11.62 -9.19 -12.93
C ALA A 20 11.76 -7.97 -12.01
N TYR A 21 12.08 -6.80 -12.58
CA TYR A 21 12.14 -5.54 -11.84
C TYR A 21 10.78 -5.17 -11.23
N SER A 22 9.70 -5.20 -12.03
CA SER A 22 8.38 -4.77 -11.55
C SER A 22 7.78 -5.72 -10.51
N TYR A 23 7.86 -7.04 -10.73
CA TYR A 23 7.21 -8.01 -9.84
C TYR A 23 8.03 -8.32 -8.61
N PHE A 24 9.32 -8.63 -8.77
CA PHE A 24 10.14 -9.15 -7.66
C PHE A 24 10.87 -8.08 -6.87
N GLN A 25 11.10 -6.89 -7.44
CA GLN A 25 11.74 -5.80 -6.69
C GLN A 25 10.67 -4.83 -6.18
N ILE A 26 10.00 -4.13 -7.10
CA ILE A 26 9.00 -3.11 -6.71
C ILE A 26 7.79 -3.77 -6.04
N GLY A 27 7.23 -4.82 -6.64
CA GLY A 27 6.09 -5.54 -6.09
C GLY A 27 6.37 -6.18 -4.73
N ALA A 28 7.59 -6.70 -4.52
CA ALA A 28 7.99 -7.23 -3.21
C ALA A 28 8.05 -6.12 -2.15
N ILE A 29 8.67 -4.97 -2.46
CA ILE A 29 8.73 -3.82 -1.55
C ILE A 29 7.31 -3.34 -1.19
N GLN A 30 6.41 -3.25 -2.17
CA GLN A 30 5.01 -2.88 -1.95
C GLN A 30 4.27 -3.88 -1.06
N SER A 31 4.55 -5.18 -1.25
CA SER A 31 3.95 -6.23 -0.43
C SER A 31 4.45 -6.15 1.01
N PHE A 32 5.76 -5.99 1.23
CA PHE A 32 6.33 -5.81 2.55
C PHE A 32 5.78 -4.56 3.26
N ALA A 33 5.60 -3.46 2.54
CA ALA A 33 4.96 -2.26 3.05
C ALA A 33 3.54 -2.55 3.57
N GLY A 34 2.69 -3.15 2.74
CA GLY A 34 1.32 -3.49 3.13
C GLY A 34 1.25 -4.46 4.31
N PHE A 35 2.09 -5.50 4.34
CA PHE A 35 2.14 -6.43 5.47
C PHE A 35 2.62 -5.77 6.76
N THR A 36 3.57 -4.84 6.67
CA THR A 36 4.05 -4.10 7.85
C THR A 36 2.92 -3.26 8.47
N ASP A 37 2.15 -2.55 7.63
CA ASP A 37 1.01 -1.76 8.11
C ASP A 37 -0.12 -2.65 8.64
N TYR A 38 -0.38 -3.80 8.01
CA TYR A 38 -1.33 -4.81 8.51
C TYR A 38 -0.98 -5.28 9.93
N PHE A 39 0.27 -5.71 10.15
CA PHE A 39 0.70 -6.17 11.47
C PHE A 39 0.74 -5.06 12.51
N THR A 40 1.04 -3.82 12.08
CA THR A 40 0.99 -2.65 12.95
C THR A 40 -0.45 -2.37 13.40
N ALA A 41 -1.42 -2.39 12.48
CA ALA A 41 -2.83 -2.18 12.79
C ALA A 41 -3.39 -3.26 13.72
N MET A 42 -3.01 -4.53 13.49
CA MET A 42 -3.36 -5.64 14.37
C MET A 42 -2.76 -5.47 15.77
N ALA A 43 -1.45 -5.15 15.85
CA ALA A 43 -0.75 -5.04 17.13
C ALA A 43 -1.24 -3.87 17.99
N GLN A 44 -1.63 -2.75 17.37
CA GLN A 44 -2.19 -1.60 18.10
C GLN A 44 -3.53 -1.93 18.77
N GLU A 45 -4.32 -2.83 18.18
CA GLU A 45 -5.60 -3.29 18.71
C GLU A 45 -5.47 -4.59 19.54
N GLY A 46 -4.24 -4.98 19.90
CA GLY A 46 -3.97 -6.11 20.82
C GLY A 46 -3.65 -7.46 20.20
N TRP A 47 -3.57 -7.52 18.87
CA TRP A 47 -3.26 -8.76 18.14
C TRP A 47 -1.79 -8.76 17.71
N TYR A 48 -0.91 -9.32 18.53
CA TYR A 48 0.50 -9.40 18.20
C TYR A 48 0.78 -10.31 16.99
N PRO A 49 1.81 -10.01 16.18
CA PRO A 49 2.08 -10.76 14.95
C PRO A 49 2.25 -12.27 15.15
N LEU A 50 2.81 -12.68 16.30
CA LEU A 50 2.99 -14.10 16.62
C LEU A 50 1.67 -14.82 16.87
N LEU A 51 0.69 -14.14 17.50
CA LEU A 51 -0.65 -14.67 17.74
C LEU A 51 -1.46 -14.75 16.43
N CYS A 52 -1.23 -13.81 15.51
CA CYS A 52 -1.91 -13.79 14.21
C CYS A 52 -1.60 -15.03 13.34
N VAL A 53 -0.46 -15.68 13.54
CA VAL A 53 -0.09 -16.89 12.78
C VAL A 53 -0.93 -18.07 13.24
N GLY A 54 -1.73 -18.64 12.32
CA GLY A 54 -2.61 -19.77 12.60
C GLY A 54 -3.96 -19.38 13.24
N LEU A 55 -4.21 -18.09 13.43
CA LEU A 55 -5.45 -17.59 14.04
C LEU A 55 -6.69 -17.74 13.14
N ARG A 56 -6.50 -17.93 11.83
CA ARG A 56 -7.56 -17.87 10.82
C ARG A 56 -8.77 -18.76 11.13
N SER A 57 -8.55 -20.01 11.52
CA SER A 57 -9.64 -20.95 11.82
C SER A 57 -10.52 -20.49 12.99
N HIS A 58 -9.92 -19.88 14.00
CA HIS A 58 -10.63 -19.34 15.16
C HIS A 58 -11.25 -17.97 14.84
N TRP A 59 -10.54 -17.14 14.09
CA TRP A 59 -10.96 -15.80 13.65
C TRP A 59 -12.24 -15.82 12.82
N GLU A 60 -12.30 -16.71 11.82
CA GLU A 60 -13.44 -16.84 10.90
C GLU A 60 -14.61 -17.65 11.50
N ASN A 61 -14.45 -18.25 12.68
CA ASN A 61 -15.52 -19.02 13.32
C ASN A 61 -16.60 -18.10 13.91
N VAL A 62 -17.79 -18.15 13.32
CA VAL A 62 -18.97 -17.36 13.70
C VAL A 62 -19.54 -17.77 15.07
N HIS A 63 -19.33 -19.02 15.48
CA HIS A 63 -19.86 -19.53 16.76
C HIS A 63 -19.00 -19.13 17.96
N LEU A 64 -17.75 -18.72 17.73
CA LEU A 64 -16.84 -18.27 18.78
C LEU A 64 -17.05 -16.77 19.03
N GLN A 65 -17.44 -16.39 20.24
CA GLN A 65 -17.76 -14.99 20.60
C GLN A 65 -16.84 -14.40 21.66
N ASP A 66 -15.86 -15.19 22.09
CA ASP A 66 -15.00 -15.01 23.25
C ASP A 66 -13.53 -15.27 22.88
N LEU A 67 -13.11 -14.89 21.66
CA LEU A 67 -11.72 -15.09 21.24
C LEU A 67 -10.80 -14.12 21.99
N GLN A 68 -9.81 -14.64 22.71
CA GLN A 68 -8.85 -13.82 23.44
C GLN A 68 -7.74 -13.25 22.55
N ASP A 69 -7.42 -11.98 22.77
CA ASP A 69 -6.26 -11.30 22.18
C ASP A 69 -4.98 -11.47 23.02
N SER A 70 -3.88 -10.77 22.66
CA SER A 70 -2.62 -10.87 23.41
C SER A 70 -2.64 -10.13 24.76
N TYR A 71 -3.61 -9.25 24.98
CA TYR A 71 -3.84 -8.55 26.24
C TYR A 71 -4.82 -9.29 27.16
N GLY A 72 -5.42 -10.39 26.69
CA GLY A 72 -6.42 -11.16 27.42
C GLY A 72 -7.83 -10.59 27.33
N GLN A 73 -8.12 -9.70 26.36
CA GLN A 73 -9.48 -9.21 26.10
C GLN A 73 -10.24 -10.21 25.23
N GLU A 74 -11.53 -10.37 25.50
CA GLU A 74 -12.41 -11.25 24.72
C GLU A 74 -13.10 -10.47 23.59
N TRP A 75 -13.03 -11.01 22.38
CA TRP A 75 -13.56 -10.39 21.17
C TRP A 75 -14.69 -11.21 20.55
N THR A 76 -15.81 -10.54 20.30
CA THR A 76 -16.95 -11.09 19.55
C THR A 76 -16.63 -11.21 18.05
N TYR A 77 -17.38 -12.06 17.33
CA TYR A 77 -17.21 -12.20 15.88
C TYR A 77 -17.39 -10.87 15.14
N ALA A 78 -18.37 -10.06 15.54
CA ALA A 78 -18.64 -8.77 14.90
C ALA A 78 -17.47 -7.78 15.08
N GLN A 79 -16.86 -7.73 16.27
CA GLN A 79 -15.70 -6.87 16.53
C GLN A 79 -14.47 -7.32 15.73
N ARG A 80 -14.24 -8.64 15.63
CA ARG A 80 -13.17 -9.20 14.80
C ARG A 80 -13.36 -8.90 13.33
N LEU A 81 -14.59 -9.01 12.83
CA LEU A 81 -14.91 -8.68 11.45
C LEU A 81 -14.67 -7.19 11.15
N TYR A 82 -15.05 -6.30 12.08
CA TYR A 82 -14.77 -4.87 11.99
C TYR A 82 -13.25 -4.60 11.93
N GLN A 83 -12.47 -5.29 12.78
CA GLN A 83 -11.01 -5.18 12.78
C GLN A 83 -10.39 -5.71 11.48
N GLN A 84 -10.93 -6.80 10.92
CA GLN A 84 -10.52 -7.34 9.64
C GLN A 84 -10.76 -6.36 8.48
N TYR A 85 -11.89 -5.67 8.46
CA TYR A 85 -12.18 -4.63 7.47
C TYR A 85 -11.26 -3.41 7.63
N THR A 86 -10.91 -3.06 8.87
CA THR A 86 -9.91 -2.03 9.15
C THR A 86 -8.56 -2.42 8.56
N CYS A 87 -8.14 -3.67 8.73
CA CYS A 87 -6.91 -4.19 8.15
C CYS A 87 -6.91 -4.17 6.61
N TYR A 88 -8.03 -4.48 5.97
CA TYR A 88 -8.16 -4.37 4.51
C TYR A 88 -7.99 -2.94 4.04
N THR A 89 -8.59 -1.99 4.75
CA THR A 89 -8.52 -0.57 4.40
C THR A 89 -7.10 -0.03 4.60
N VAL A 90 -6.43 -0.41 5.70
CA VAL A 90 -5.03 -0.03 5.97
C VAL A 90 -4.12 -0.55 4.86
N PHE A 91 -4.22 -1.85 4.52
CA PHE A 91 -3.43 -2.45 3.45
C PHE A 91 -3.68 -1.79 2.09
N PHE A 92 -4.94 -1.43 1.81
CA PHE A 92 -5.33 -0.71 0.60
C PHE A 92 -4.65 0.66 0.53
N ILE A 93 -4.71 1.46 1.61
CA ILE A 93 -4.04 2.76 1.68
C ILE A 93 -2.53 2.61 1.50
N SER A 94 -1.89 1.61 2.13
CA SER A 94 -0.46 1.34 1.94
C SER A 94 -0.10 1.15 0.46
N ILE A 95 -0.92 0.40 -0.28
CA ILE A 95 -0.75 0.22 -1.72
C ILE A 95 -0.96 1.54 -2.46
N GLU A 96 -2.04 2.28 -2.19
CA GLU A 96 -2.32 3.54 -2.87
C GLU A 96 -1.14 4.53 -2.75
N ILE A 97 -0.54 4.62 -1.57
CA ILE A 97 0.63 5.45 -1.32
C ILE A 97 1.85 4.98 -2.12
N CYS A 98 2.12 3.67 -2.11
CA CYS A 98 3.23 3.12 -2.87
C CYS A 98 3.06 3.37 -4.39
N GLN A 99 1.82 3.38 -4.88
CA GLN A 99 1.53 3.66 -6.29
C GLN A 99 1.86 5.09 -6.70
N ILE A 100 1.78 6.06 -5.78
CA ILE A 100 2.21 7.44 -6.06
C ILE A 100 3.71 7.47 -6.35
N ALA A 101 4.51 6.71 -5.60
CA ALA A 101 5.93 6.59 -5.91
C ALA A 101 6.15 5.85 -7.24
N ASP A 102 5.49 4.70 -7.45
CA ASP A 102 5.67 3.87 -8.66
C ASP A 102 5.32 4.64 -9.95
N VAL A 103 4.24 5.43 -9.95
CA VAL A 103 3.86 6.23 -11.12
C VAL A 103 4.89 7.31 -11.46
N LEU A 104 5.61 7.81 -10.45
CA LEU A 104 6.71 8.76 -10.63
C LEU A 104 7.96 8.08 -11.18
N ILE A 105 8.32 6.89 -10.69
CA ILE A 105 9.46 6.11 -11.22
C ILE A 105 9.22 5.76 -12.69
N ARG A 106 8.01 5.30 -13.03
CA ARG A 106 7.66 4.87 -14.39
C ARG A 106 7.63 6.03 -15.41
N LYS A 107 7.62 7.28 -14.95
CA LYS A 107 7.68 8.48 -15.81
C LYS A 107 8.99 8.56 -16.59
N THR A 108 10.09 8.08 -16.03
CA THR A 108 11.44 8.21 -16.61
C THR A 108 12.23 6.92 -16.48
N ARG A 109 12.66 6.33 -17.60
CA ARG A 109 13.46 5.09 -17.58
C ARG A 109 14.98 5.31 -17.49
N ARG A 110 15.46 6.55 -17.66
CA ARG A 110 16.90 6.88 -17.79
C ARG A 110 17.29 8.26 -17.28
N LEU A 111 16.36 9.22 -17.27
CA LEU A 111 16.62 10.58 -16.81
C LEU A 111 16.19 10.71 -15.36
N SER A 112 16.93 11.50 -14.58
CA SER A 112 16.51 11.84 -13.22
C SER A 112 15.22 12.67 -13.25
N ILE A 113 14.35 12.45 -12.26
CA ILE A 113 13.09 13.19 -12.11
C ILE A 113 13.34 14.70 -11.98
N PHE A 114 14.47 15.12 -11.40
CA PHE A 114 14.82 16.53 -11.23
C PHE A 114 15.14 17.22 -12.57
N GLN A 115 15.72 16.51 -13.53
CA GLN A 115 15.99 17.04 -14.87
C GLN A 115 14.73 17.08 -15.75
N GLN A 116 13.84 16.09 -15.60
CA GLN A 116 12.60 16.00 -16.38
C GLN A 116 11.50 16.96 -15.88
N GLY A 117 11.49 17.23 -14.58
CA GLY A 117 10.47 18.03 -13.89
C GLY A 117 9.26 17.21 -13.46
N PHE A 118 8.84 17.36 -12.19
CA PHE A 118 7.73 16.62 -11.58
C PHE A 118 6.36 17.01 -12.16
N PHE A 119 6.04 18.31 -12.17
CA PHE A 119 4.70 18.83 -12.50
C PHE A 119 4.44 19.10 -14.00
N ARG A 120 5.39 18.75 -14.86
CA ARG A 120 5.29 19.07 -16.30
C ARG A 120 4.19 18.28 -17.03
N ASN A 121 3.82 17.10 -16.52
CA ASN A 121 2.73 16.29 -17.07
C ASN A 121 1.45 16.51 -16.25
N LYS A 122 0.57 17.39 -16.73
CA LYS A 122 -0.67 17.75 -16.02
C LYS A 122 -1.63 16.56 -15.86
N VAL A 123 -1.69 15.66 -16.84
CA VAL A 123 -2.56 14.46 -16.78
C VAL A 123 -2.09 13.50 -15.69
N LEU A 124 -0.78 13.34 -15.53
CA LEU A 124 -0.20 12.52 -14.46
C LEU A 124 -0.55 13.08 -13.08
N VAL A 125 -0.38 14.39 -12.89
CA VAL A 125 -0.69 15.06 -11.62
C VAL A 125 -2.19 14.98 -11.33
N SER A 126 -3.07 15.20 -12.32
CA SER A 126 -4.51 15.04 -12.12
C SER A 126 -4.90 13.60 -11.77
N ALA A 127 -4.21 12.59 -12.33
CA ALA A 127 -4.45 11.20 -11.99
C ALA A 127 -4.06 10.89 -10.53
N ILE A 128 -2.92 11.40 -10.05
CA ILE A 128 -2.50 11.25 -8.64
C ILE A 128 -3.53 11.90 -7.70
N VAL A 129 -4.01 13.10 -8.03
CA VAL A 129 -5.04 13.79 -7.23
C VAL A 129 -6.34 13.00 -7.25
N PHE A 130 -6.78 12.53 -8.41
CA PHE A 130 -7.99 11.72 -8.52
C PHE A 130 -7.91 10.42 -7.73
N GLN A 131 -6.76 9.74 -7.76
CA GLN A 131 -6.51 8.53 -6.96
C GLN A 131 -6.66 8.82 -5.46
N LEU A 132 -6.01 9.88 -4.96
CA LEU A 132 -6.13 10.26 -3.54
C LEU A 132 -7.56 10.65 -3.15
N LEU A 133 -8.30 11.29 -4.05
CA LEU A 133 -9.70 11.62 -3.81
C LEU A 133 -10.57 10.36 -3.76
N LEU A 134 -10.34 9.40 -4.65
CA LEU A 134 -11.09 8.14 -4.69
C LEU A 134 -10.79 7.29 -3.45
N GLY A 135 -9.53 7.21 -3.02
CA GLY A 135 -9.15 6.54 -1.77
C GLY A 135 -9.82 7.15 -0.55
N ASN A 136 -9.81 8.49 -0.44
CA ASN A 136 -10.52 9.19 0.64
C ASN A 136 -12.04 9.00 0.57
N LEU A 137 -12.62 9.00 -0.63
CA LEU A 137 -14.05 8.74 -0.83
C LEU A 137 -14.40 7.33 -0.32
N LEU A 138 -13.62 6.32 -0.69
CA LEU A 138 -13.86 4.94 -0.26
C LEU A 138 -13.70 4.74 1.25
N CYS A 139 -12.75 5.43 1.89
CA CYS A 139 -12.51 5.28 3.32
C CYS A 139 -13.53 6.04 4.20
N TYR A 140 -13.96 7.23 3.76
CA TYR A 140 -14.73 8.14 4.61
C TYR A 140 -16.19 8.33 4.17
N CYS A 141 -16.62 7.78 3.03
CA CYS A 141 -18.03 7.85 2.66
C CYS A 141 -18.91 7.00 3.59
N PRO A 142 -20.01 7.58 4.13
CA PRO A 142 -20.95 6.81 4.94
C PRO A 142 -21.61 5.71 4.08
N GLY A 143 -21.68 4.49 4.62
CA GLY A 143 -22.23 3.31 3.93
C GLY A 143 -21.21 2.40 3.26
N THR A 144 -19.95 2.84 3.12
CA THR A 144 -18.85 2.00 2.61
C THR A 144 -18.53 0.76 3.46
N PRO A 145 -18.68 0.74 4.80
CA PRO A 145 -18.51 -0.46 5.61
C PRO A 145 -19.35 -1.65 5.18
N ASN A 146 -20.61 -1.40 4.82
CA ASN A 146 -21.60 -2.44 4.54
C ASN A 146 -21.58 -2.88 3.07
N ILE A 147 -21.09 -2.02 2.18
CA ILE A 147 -21.12 -2.25 0.72
C ILE A 147 -19.77 -2.76 0.22
N PHE A 148 -18.68 -2.13 0.69
CA PHE A 148 -17.33 -2.35 0.17
C PHE A 148 -16.35 -2.87 1.23
N ASN A 149 -16.79 -3.07 2.48
CA ASN A 149 -15.96 -3.51 3.60
C ASN A 149 -14.78 -2.57 3.90
N PHE A 150 -14.93 -1.28 3.57
CA PHE A 150 -13.96 -0.25 3.94
C PHE A 150 -14.37 0.41 5.26
N MET A 151 -13.38 0.62 6.11
CA MET A 151 -13.54 1.21 7.44
C MET A 151 -12.91 2.60 7.47
N PRO A 152 -13.50 3.57 8.18
CA PRO A 152 -12.86 4.85 8.41
C PRO A 152 -11.63 4.65 9.29
N ILE A 153 -10.44 4.79 8.70
CA ILE A 153 -9.20 4.59 9.43
C ILE A 153 -8.87 5.85 10.24
N ARG A 154 -8.31 5.66 11.44
CA ARG A 154 -7.72 6.72 12.26
C ARG A 154 -6.63 7.47 11.49
N TYR A 155 -6.52 8.78 11.72
CA TYR A 155 -5.51 9.64 11.09
C TYR A 155 -4.06 9.16 11.27
N CYS A 156 -3.80 8.31 12.28
CA CYS A 156 -2.52 7.66 12.53
C CYS A 156 -2.00 6.77 11.40
N TYR A 157 -2.89 6.35 10.50
CA TYR A 157 -2.56 5.55 9.32
C TYR A 157 -2.70 6.35 8.02
N THR A 158 -3.15 7.60 8.10
CA THR A 158 -3.25 8.51 6.96
C THR A 158 -1.91 9.23 6.76
N LEU A 159 -1.68 9.74 5.54
CA LEU A 159 -0.53 10.52 5.03
C LEU A 159 0.15 11.56 5.95
N PHE A 160 -0.39 11.87 7.14
CA PHE A 160 -0.06 13.04 7.95
C PHE A 160 0.09 12.78 9.46
N ASP A 161 0.42 11.57 9.93
CA ASP A 161 0.76 11.42 11.36
C ASP A 161 2.24 11.68 11.67
N LEU A 162 2.46 12.58 12.65
CA LEU A 162 3.73 13.12 13.10
C LEU A 162 4.38 12.29 14.22
N ASN A 163 3.71 11.28 14.78
CA ASN A 163 4.23 10.46 15.89
C ASN A 163 4.22 8.96 15.56
N GLY A 164 5.35 8.28 15.78
CA GLY A 164 5.51 6.82 15.69
C GLY A 164 5.46 6.20 14.28
N CYS A 165 4.40 6.46 13.51
CA CYS A 165 4.15 5.88 12.17
C CYS A 165 5.01 6.49 11.05
N ARG A 166 5.77 7.57 11.31
CA ARG A 166 6.73 8.17 10.35
C ARG A 166 7.81 7.19 9.87
N PHE A 167 8.14 6.16 10.66
CA PHE A 167 9.24 5.26 10.31
C PHE A 167 8.91 4.37 9.11
N ILE A 168 7.66 3.92 8.98
CA ILE A 168 7.24 3.00 7.92
C ILE A 168 7.04 3.77 6.60
N PHE A 169 6.26 4.85 6.65
CA PHE A 169 6.01 5.71 5.49
C PHE A 169 7.29 6.34 4.93
N SER A 170 8.17 6.85 5.81
CA SER A 170 9.41 7.48 5.38
C SER A 170 10.42 6.47 4.86
N VAL A 171 10.50 5.23 5.37
CA VAL A 171 11.43 4.22 4.83
C VAL A 171 10.95 3.68 3.48
N ILE A 172 9.65 3.47 3.29
CA ILE A 172 9.08 2.97 2.02
C ILE A 172 9.20 4.04 0.94
N VAL A 173 8.80 5.28 1.23
CA VAL A 173 8.95 6.40 0.29
C VAL A 173 10.43 6.68 0.05
N LEU A 174 11.30 6.67 1.05
CA LEU A 174 12.75 6.88 0.87
C LEU A 174 13.41 5.74 0.11
N MET A 175 13.02 4.47 0.28
CA MET A 175 13.55 3.35 -0.52
C MET A 175 13.09 3.44 -1.98
N ALA A 176 11.83 3.80 -2.22
CA ALA A 176 11.32 4.05 -3.56
C ALA A 176 12.02 5.28 -4.19
N PHE A 177 12.27 6.34 -3.42
CA PHE A 177 12.98 7.54 -3.86
C PHE A 177 14.49 7.30 -4.08
N MET A 178 15.11 6.44 -3.28
CA MET A 178 16.50 6.01 -3.45
C MET A 178 16.63 5.21 -4.75
N LEU A 179 15.71 4.29 -5.06
CA LEU A 179 15.68 3.58 -6.35
C LEU A 179 15.47 4.52 -7.56
N VAL A 180 14.69 5.60 -7.40
CA VAL A 180 14.56 6.67 -8.40
C VAL A 180 15.89 7.41 -8.63
N CYS A 181 16.66 7.65 -7.56
CA CYS A 181 17.96 8.31 -7.64
C CYS A 181 19.09 7.37 -8.08
N SER A 182 18.96 6.05 -7.86
CA SER A 182 19.96 5.04 -8.21
C SER A 182 19.89 4.55 -9.66
N CYS A 183 18.96 5.02 -10.48
CA CYS A 183 19.04 4.88 -11.94
C CYS A 183 20.09 5.85 -12.51
N VAL A 184 21.36 5.62 -12.16
CA VAL A 184 22.57 6.07 -12.88
C VAL A 184 23.39 4.84 -13.21
#